data_AF-A0A971JZG9-F1
#
_entry.id   AF-A0A971JZG9-F1
#
_cell.length_a   1.000
_cell.length_b   1.000
_cell.length_c   1.000
_cell.angle_alpha   90.00
_cell.angle_beta   90.00
_cell.angle_gamma   90.00
#
_symmetry.space_group_name_H-M   'P 1'
#
loop_
_entity.id
_entity.type
_entity.pdbx_description
1 polymer ?
#
loop_
_entity_poly.entity_id
_entity_poly.type
_entity_poly.pdbx_seq_one_letter_code
_entity_poly.pdbx_strand_id
1 'polypeptide(L)'
;VDQDPATIAAGIKELVSIIKEKLPSARIILLGLFPRSPDASLRSFAPQIRAVNEELSAWAEEHSIIFADLSALLSPDGERLDGELSDDGLHLNGRGYERIGPTLVRLIEG
;
A
#
# COMPACT_ATOMS: atom_id res chain seq x y z
N VAL A 1 -0.92 -20.01 -3.44
CA VAL A 1 -2.18 -19.72 -4.15
C VAL A 1 -2.19 -18.23 -4.36
N ASP A 2 -2.22 -17.76 -5.61
CA ASP A 2 -2.47 -16.35 -5.87
C ASP A 2 -3.91 -16.04 -5.48
N GLN A 3 -4.09 -15.08 -4.57
CA GLN A 3 -5.40 -14.56 -4.22
C GLN A 3 -5.80 -13.51 -5.24
N ASP A 4 -7.05 -13.48 -5.67
CA ASP A 4 -7.53 -12.41 -6.53
C ASP A 4 -7.53 -11.06 -5.77
N PRO A 5 -7.41 -9.92 -6.48
CA PRO A 5 -7.40 -8.59 -5.85
C PRO A 5 -8.59 -8.34 -4.90
N ALA A 6 -9.79 -8.78 -5.26
CA ALA A 6 -10.99 -8.52 -4.47
C ALA A 6 -10.96 -9.28 -3.14
N THR A 7 -10.44 -10.52 -3.13
CA THR A 7 -10.22 -11.28 -1.89
C THR A 7 -9.21 -10.59 -0.97
N ILE A 8 -8.12 -10.05 -1.53
CA ILE A 8 -7.12 -9.29 -0.75
C ILE A 8 -7.75 -8.03 -0.15
N ALA A 9 -8.46 -7.25 -0.97
CA ALA A 9 -9.12 -6.04 -0.53
C ALA A 9 -10.20 -6.32 0.53
N ALA A 10 -11.03 -7.36 0.33
CA ALA A 10 -12.04 -7.78 1.30
C ALA A 10 -11.44 -8.13 2.68
N GLY A 11 -10.32 -8.86 2.71
CA GLY A 11 -9.63 -9.17 3.96
C GLY A 11 -9.11 -7.93 4.69
N ILE A 12 -8.57 -6.96 3.96
CA ILE A 12 -8.11 -5.68 4.53
C ILE A 12 -9.30 -4.86 5.05
N LYS A 13 -10.40 -4.77 4.29
CA LYS A 13 -11.62 -4.06 4.68
C LYS A 13 -12.23 -4.64 5.95
N GLU A 14 -12.29 -5.97 6.05
CA GLU A 14 -12.77 -6.67 7.24
C GLU A 14 -11.92 -6.34 8.46
N LEU A 15 -10.59 -6.42 8.33
CA LEU A 15 -9.68 -6.08 9.43
C LEU A 15 -9.85 -4.63 9.90
N VAL A 16 -9.93 -3.68 8.96
CA VAL A 16 -10.14 -2.26 9.29
C VAL A 16 -11.50 -2.05 9.95
N SER A 17 -12.53 -2.76 9.52
CA SER A 17 -13.87 -2.69 10.13
C SER A 17 -13.87 -3.21 11.57
N ILE A 18 -13.16 -4.31 11.85
CA ILE A 18 -12.96 -4.83 13.20
C ILE A 18 -12.19 -3.80 14.06
N ILE A 19 -11.15 -3.15 13.53
CA ILE A 19 -10.41 -2.12 14.26
C ILE A 19 -11.33 -0.95 14.63
N LYS A 20 -12.16 -0.45 13.70
CA LYS A 20 -13.13 0.63 13.97
C LYS A 20 -14.17 0.23 15.01
N GLU A 21 -14.63 -1.02 14.99
CA GLU A 21 -15.59 -1.54 15.99
C GLU A 21 -14.95 -1.59 17.39
N LYS A 22 -13.74 -2.12 17.51
CA LYS A 22 -13.06 -2.30 18.80
C LYS A 22 -12.44 -1.02 19.35
N LEU A 23 -12.04 -0.10 18.47
CA LEU A 23 -11.36 1.16 18.79
C LEU A 23 -12.05 2.33 18.06
N PRO A 24 -13.27 2.72 18.46
CA PRO A 24 -14.07 3.72 17.73
C PRO A 24 -13.45 5.13 17.70
N SER A 25 -12.50 5.41 18.59
CA SER A 25 -11.75 6.67 18.64
C SER A 25 -10.41 6.63 17.90
N ALA A 26 -10.00 5.48 17.35
CA ALA A 26 -8.75 5.36 16.62
C ALA A 26 -8.83 6.09 15.27
N ARG A 27 -7.82 6.94 15.00
CA ARG A 27 -7.57 7.48 13.67
C ARG A 27 -6.84 6.42 12.84
N ILE A 28 -7.42 6.03 11.70
CA ILE A 28 -6.84 5.02 10.81
C ILE A 28 -6.27 5.69 9.57
N ILE A 29 -5.00 5.38 9.29
CA ILE A 29 -4.32 5.69 8.03
C ILE A 29 -4.07 4.36 7.33
N LEU A 30 -4.76 4.13 6.22
CA LEU A 30 -4.59 2.95 5.37
C LEU A 30 -3.59 3.29 4.26
N LEU A 31 -2.41 2.69 4.32
CA LEU A 31 -1.44 2.82 3.25
C LEU A 31 -1.82 1.92 2.09
N GLY A 32 -1.70 2.42 0.87
CA GLY A 32 -1.72 1.59 -0.33
C GLY A 32 -0.59 0.57 -0.30
N LEU A 33 -0.82 -0.59 -0.91
CA LEU A 33 0.23 -1.59 -1.14
C LEU A 33 1.37 -0.96 -1.93
N PHE A 34 2.61 -1.21 -1.49
CA PHE A 34 3.79 -0.69 -2.17
C PHE A 34 4.06 -1.43 -3.48
N PRO A 35 4.73 -0.76 -4.45
CA PRO A 35 5.21 -1.41 -5.66
C PRO A 35 6.14 -2.58 -5.35
N ARG A 36 6.12 -3.58 -6.22
CA ARG A 36 6.99 -4.76 -6.16
C ARG A 36 7.51 -5.05 -7.56
N SER A 37 8.82 -5.29 -7.66
CA SER A 37 9.46 -5.71 -8.91
C SER A 37 9.10 -7.16 -9.27
N PRO A 38 9.19 -7.55 -10.56
CA PRO A 38 8.93 -8.91 -10.97
C PRO A 38 9.78 -9.94 -10.20
N ASP A 39 9.20 -11.10 -9.93
CA ASP A 39 9.96 -12.20 -9.31
C ASP A 39 10.82 -12.94 -10.33
N ALA A 40 11.52 -13.98 -9.89
CA ALA A 40 12.38 -14.80 -10.75
C ALA A 40 11.63 -15.47 -11.93
N SER A 41 10.30 -15.54 -11.88
CA SER A 41 9.46 -16.04 -12.98
C SER A 41 9.02 -14.94 -13.97
N LEU A 42 9.53 -13.71 -13.80
CA LEU A 42 9.16 -12.51 -14.58
C LEU A 42 7.69 -12.09 -14.41
N ARG A 43 7.02 -12.60 -13.39
CA ARG A 43 5.64 -12.22 -13.08
C ARG A 43 5.59 -10.77 -12.60
N SER A 44 4.81 -9.92 -13.27
CA SER A 44 4.48 -8.58 -12.78
C SER A 44 3.39 -8.62 -11.71
N PHE A 45 3.58 -7.87 -10.64
CA PHE A 45 2.61 -7.68 -9.56
C PHE A 45 1.84 -6.35 -9.68
N ALA A 46 2.29 -5.44 -10.54
CA ALA A 46 1.74 -4.09 -10.65
C ALA A 46 0.23 -4.08 -10.96
N PRO A 47 -0.32 -4.92 -11.87
CA PRO A 47 -1.76 -4.93 -12.12
C PRO A 47 -2.59 -5.35 -10.88
N GLN A 48 -2.10 -6.33 -10.12
CA GLN A 48 -2.77 -6.80 -8.91
C GLN A 48 -2.73 -5.73 -7.81
N ILE A 49 -1.56 -5.12 -7.61
CA ILE A 49 -1.35 -4.03 -6.63
C ILE A 49 -2.26 -2.83 -6.96
N ARG A 50 -2.31 -2.41 -8.23
CA ARG A 50 -3.19 -1.31 -8.68
C ARG A 50 -4.65 -1.62 -8.41
N ALA A 51 -5.13 -2.80 -8.78
CA ALA A 51 -6.51 -3.20 -8.55
C ALA A 51 -6.89 -3.18 -7.05
N VAL A 52 -6.01 -3.68 -6.18
CA VAL A 52 -6.23 -3.62 -4.73
C VAL A 52 -6.25 -2.18 -4.23
N ASN A 53 -5.28 -1.35 -4.62
CA ASN A 53 -5.19 0.03 -4.16
C ASN A 53 -6.36 0.89 -4.63
N GLU A 54 -6.84 0.72 -5.87
CA GLU A 54 -8.03 1.39 -6.39
C GLU A 54 -9.27 1.03 -5.57
N GLU A 55 -9.47 -0.26 -5.29
CA GLU A 55 -10.60 -0.73 -4.49
C GLU A 55 -10.53 -0.23 -3.04
N LEU A 56 -9.35 -0.23 -2.42
CA LEU A 56 -9.16 0.25 -1.06
C LEU A 56 -9.31 1.77 -0.96
N SER A 57 -8.84 2.53 -1.97
CA SER A 57 -8.98 3.98 -2.01
C SER A 57 -10.45 4.40 -2.06
N ALA A 58 -11.23 3.80 -2.97
CA ALA A 58 -12.66 4.10 -3.11
C ALA A 58 -13.42 3.76 -1.82
N TRP A 59 -13.15 2.58 -1.25
CA TRP A 59 -13.78 2.17 -0.01
C TRP A 59 -13.39 3.04 1.19
N ALA A 60 -12.13 3.44 1.29
CA ALA A 60 -11.65 4.31 2.37
C ALA A 60 -12.32 5.68 2.33
N GLU A 61 -12.52 6.26 1.13
CA GLU A 61 -13.27 7.50 0.94
C GLU A 61 -14.72 7.38 1.47
N GLU A 62 -15.43 6.32 1.08
CA GLU A 62 -16.80 6.05 1.54
C GLU A 62 -16.91 5.90 3.08
N HIS A 63 -15.85 5.41 3.72
CA HIS A 63 -15.83 5.08 5.15
C HIS A 63 -15.09 6.10 6.02
N SER A 64 -14.74 7.27 5.45
CA SER A 64 -14.00 8.34 6.12
C SER A 64 -12.67 7.87 6.74
N ILE A 65 -11.94 7.02 6.01
CA ILE A 65 -10.61 6.52 6.38
C ILE A 65 -9.58 7.28 5.53
N ILE A 66 -8.46 7.65 6.14
CA ILE A 66 -7.37 8.30 5.40
C ILE A 66 -6.68 7.22 4.58
N PHE A 67 -6.82 7.26 3.26
CA PHE A 67 -6.00 6.45 2.35
C PHE A 67 -4.79 7.24 1.88
N ALA A 68 -3.61 6.61 1.88
CA ALA A 68 -2.39 7.22 1.38
C ALA A 68 -1.65 6.27 0.44
N ASP A 69 -1.65 6.61 -0.85
CA ASP A 69 -0.83 5.93 -1.83
C ASP A 69 0.55 6.59 -1.92
N LEU A 70 1.59 5.83 -1.59
CA LEU A 70 2.99 6.27 -1.66
C LEU A 70 3.73 5.67 -2.86
N SER A 71 3.04 4.94 -3.74
CA SER A 71 3.62 4.22 -4.88
C SER A 71 4.45 5.13 -5.79
N ALA A 72 3.99 6.36 -6.06
CA ALA A 72 4.70 7.33 -6.89
C ALA A 72 6.06 7.78 -6.31
N LEU A 73 6.27 7.64 -4.99
CA LEU A 73 7.57 7.92 -4.36
C LEU A 73 8.57 6.77 -4.52
N LEU A 74 8.07 5.57 -4.82
CA LEU A 74 8.81 4.31 -4.80
C LEU A 74 9.01 3.71 -6.19
N SER A 75 8.14 4.03 -7.14
CA SER A 75 8.15 3.50 -8.50
C SER A 75 7.97 4.64 -9.51
N PRO A 76 9.06 5.18 -10.07
CA PRO A 76 8.99 6.28 -11.04
C PRO A 76 8.23 5.92 -12.32
N ASP A 77 8.22 4.64 -12.70
CA ASP A 77 7.53 4.14 -13.90
C ASP A 77 6.16 3.49 -13.61
N GLY A 78 5.79 3.36 -12.33
CA GLY A 78 4.54 2.74 -11.89
C GLY A 78 4.46 1.23 -12.09
N GLU A 79 5.54 0.58 -12.54
CA GLU A 79 5.58 -0.84 -12.89
C GLU A 79 6.50 -1.65 -11.97
N ARG A 80 7.63 -1.07 -11.53
CA ARG A 80 8.59 -1.75 -10.66
C ARG A 80 9.10 -0.85 -9.54
N LEU A 81 9.50 -1.47 -8.43
CA LEU A 81 10.15 -0.76 -7.34
C LEU A 81 11.52 -0.27 -7.81
N ASP A 82 11.85 1.00 -7.53
CA ASP A 82 13.15 1.57 -7.87
C ASP A 82 14.28 0.75 -7.21
N GLY A 83 15.25 0.32 -8.01
CA GLY A 83 16.38 -0.49 -7.56
C GLY A 83 17.32 0.26 -6.61
N GLU A 84 17.28 1.59 -6.54
CA GLU A 84 17.99 2.33 -5.50
C GLU A 84 17.31 2.24 -4.13
N LEU A 85 16.01 1.92 -4.10
CA LEU A 85 15.18 1.90 -2.91
C LEU A 85 14.94 0.47 -2.37
N SER A 86 15.41 -0.56 -3.08
CA SER A 86 15.24 -1.96 -2.69
C SER A 86 16.35 -2.85 -3.26
N ASP A 87 16.87 -3.74 -2.41
CA ASP A 87 17.96 -4.66 -2.80
C ASP A 87 17.42 -5.95 -3.45
N ASP A 88 16.15 -6.30 -3.21
CA ASP A 88 15.51 -7.52 -3.70
C ASP A 88 14.23 -7.27 -4.52
N GLY A 89 13.88 -6.00 -4.73
CA GLY A 89 12.69 -5.59 -5.47
C GLY A 89 11.37 -5.78 -4.71
N LEU A 90 11.42 -6.04 -3.39
CA LEU A 90 10.24 -6.17 -2.53
C LEU A 90 10.37 -5.34 -1.25
N HIS A 91 11.48 -5.50 -0.52
CA HIS A 91 11.70 -4.81 0.74
C HIS A 91 12.38 -3.46 0.50
N LEU A 92 11.87 -2.40 1.14
CA LEU A 92 12.55 -1.11 1.13
C LEU A 92 13.87 -1.21 1.90
N ASN A 93 14.93 -0.67 1.32
CA ASN A 93 16.19 -0.46 2.02
C ASN A 93 16.15 0.87 2.80
N GLY A 94 17.26 1.26 3.41
CA GLY A 94 17.35 2.52 4.19
C GLY A 94 16.93 3.76 3.39
N ARG A 95 17.31 3.84 2.10
CA ARG A 95 16.91 4.95 1.22
C ARG A 95 15.42 4.92 0.90
N GLY A 96 14.85 3.73 0.71
CA GLY A 96 13.42 3.55 0.54
C GLY A 96 12.60 4.05 1.74
N TYR A 97 13.05 3.74 2.96
CA TYR A 97 12.41 4.26 4.18
C TYR A 97 12.62 5.76 4.36
N GLU A 98 13.81 6.30 4.10
CA GLU A 98 14.07 7.75 4.10
C GLU A 98 13.18 8.49 3.11
N ARG A 99 12.88 7.89 1.95
CA ARG A 99 12.03 8.47 0.91
C ARG A 99 10.58 8.65 1.38
N ILE A 100 10.00 7.65 2.05
CA ILE A 100 8.59 7.69 2.47
C ILE A 100 8.39 8.35 3.84
N GLY A 101 9.43 8.35 4.69
CA GLY A 101 9.40 8.83 6.07
C GLY A 101 8.78 10.23 6.23
N PRO A 102 9.23 11.27 5.48
CA PRO A 102 8.66 12.60 5.58
C PRO A 102 7.15 12.68 5.30
N THR A 103 6.66 11.84 4.38
CA THR A 103 5.22 11.78 4.08
C THR A 103 4.47 11.04 5.19
N LEU A 104 5.01 9.95 5.73
CA LEU A 104 4.42 9.24 6.87
C LEU A 104 4.32 10.13 8.12
N VAL A 105 5.36 10.89 8.43
CA VAL A 105 5.35 11.85 9.56
C VAL A 105 4.21 12.85 9.41
N ARG A 106 4.08 13.49 8.23
CA ARG A 106 2.96 14.41 7.95
C ARG A 106 1.60 13.75 8.13
N LEU A 107 1.41 12.53 7.62
CA LEU A 107 0.14 11.82 7.74
C LEU A 107 -0.22 11.52 9.21
N ILE A 108 0.76 11.08 10.01
CA ILE A 108 0.57 10.73 11.42
C ILE A 108 0.30 11.98 12.26
N GLU A 109 1.08 13.03 12.08
CA GLU A 109 1.02 14.25 12.90
C GLU A 109 -0.17 15.14 12.54
N GLY A 110 -0.64 15.10 11.28
CA GLY A 110 -1.73 15.95 10.79
C GLY A 110 -1.23 17.29 10.27
#